data_AF-A0A6P1A940-F1
#
_entry.id   AF-A0A6P1A940-F1
#
_cell.length_a   1.000
_cell.length_b   1.000
_cell.length_c   1.000
_cell.angle_alpha   90.00
_cell.angle_beta   90.00
_cell.angle_gamma   90.00
#
_symmetry.space_group_name_H-M   'P 1'
#
loop_
_entity.id
_entity.type
_entity.pdbx_description
1 polymer ?
#
loop_
_entity_poly.entity_id
_entity_poly.type
_entity_poly.pdbx_seq_one_letter_code
_entity_poly.pdbx_strand_id
1 'polypeptide(L)'
;MCFDILMLSGCLLPGKTSFKEEGVSINIQPESGETILFFSIDDQVNTQCKLRQLLGMNKEKIRICDLLVFYAKEDRRIICFVELKRSGKLGDAVEQVINTSKYFQQFLNKNKYLNQSNYLSKAFIILEGSVPKEYQEYKDKLDNAFGKNNYDHNGRSTDFGNFLRGTGGIPREYKKGKRKKSK
;
A
#
# COMPACT_ATOMS: atom_id res chain seq x y z
N MET A 1 12.31 -2.43 -17.52
CA MET A 1 10.93 -2.47 -16.96
C MET A 1 10.88 -1.77 -15.61
N CYS A 2 9.74 -1.26 -15.13
CA CYS A 2 9.58 -0.75 -13.74
C CYS A 2 10.23 -1.68 -12.69
N PHE A 3 10.14 -2.97 -12.97
CA PHE A 3 10.73 -4.07 -12.23
C PHE A 3 12.23 -3.93 -11.96
N ASP A 4 13.03 -3.51 -12.95
CA ASP A 4 14.49 -3.46 -12.80
C ASP A 4 14.89 -2.44 -11.74
N ILE A 5 14.16 -1.34 -11.60
CA ILE A 5 14.47 -0.33 -10.57
C ILE A 5 14.00 -0.76 -9.19
N LEU A 6 12.89 -1.46 -9.07
CA LEU A 6 12.49 -2.05 -7.79
C LEU A 6 13.46 -3.15 -7.35
N MET A 7 13.95 -3.95 -8.30
CA MET A 7 14.93 -5.02 -8.04
C MET A 7 16.34 -4.49 -7.74
N LEU A 8 16.76 -3.42 -8.41
CA LEU A 8 18.10 -2.83 -8.28
C LEU A 8 18.20 -1.76 -7.17
N SER A 9 17.09 -1.36 -6.56
CA SER A 9 17.07 -0.32 -5.52
C SER A 9 17.53 -0.81 -4.14
N GLY A 10 17.87 -2.10 -3.98
CA GLY A 10 18.23 -2.68 -2.68
C GLY A 10 17.05 -2.84 -1.71
N CYS A 11 15.82 -2.62 -2.20
CA CYS A 11 14.62 -2.63 -1.36
C CYS A 11 13.96 -4.02 -1.29
N LEU A 12 14.27 -4.92 -2.23
CA LEU A 12 13.67 -6.26 -2.31
C LEU A 12 13.94 -7.07 -1.03
N LEU A 13 12.91 -7.77 -0.56
CA LEU A 13 12.98 -8.77 0.50
C LEU A 13 12.84 -10.17 -0.11
N PRO A 14 13.94 -10.87 -0.46
CA PRO A 14 13.87 -12.12 -1.22
C PRO A 14 13.15 -13.23 -0.46
N GLY A 15 12.20 -13.88 -1.13
CA GLY A 15 11.43 -14.99 -0.58
C GLY A 15 10.50 -14.62 0.59
N LYS A 16 10.35 -13.32 0.90
CA LYS A 16 9.44 -12.88 1.96
C LYS A 16 8.03 -12.73 1.45
N THR A 17 7.09 -13.21 2.27
CA THR A 17 5.65 -13.10 2.06
C THR A 17 4.94 -12.45 3.26
N SER A 18 5.72 -11.91 4.18
CA SER A 18 5.25 -11.15 5.33
C SER A 18 6.21 -10.01 5.64
N PHE A 19 5.67 -8.96 6.25
CA PHE A 19 6.42 -7.80 6.71
C PHE A 19 5.83 -7.32 8.03
N LYS A 20 6.69 -6.87 8.94
CA LYS A 20 6.31 -6.41 10.27
C LYS A 20 7.05 -5.13 10.61
N GLU A 21 6.29 -4.14 11.06
CA GLU A 21 6.80 -2.85 11.49
C GLU A 21 5.98 -2.33 12.67
N GLU A 22 6.65 -1.73 13.65
CA GLU A 22 6.08 -1.23 14.90
C GLU A 22 5.19 -2.24 15.68
N GLY A 23 5.27 -3.54 15.40
CA GLY A 23 4.39 -4.55 16.03
C GLY A 23 3.16 -4.93 15.21
N VAL A 24 2.91 -4.23 14.10
CA VAL A 24 1.87 -4.52 13.12
C VAL A 24 2.48 -5.32 11.97
N SER A 25 1.75 -6.30 11.42
CA SER A 25 2.26 -7.12 10.33
C SER A 25 1.21 -7.38 9.26
N ILE A 26 1.68 -7.50 8.02
CA ILE A 26 0.94 -8.12 6.92
C ILE A 26 1.57 -9.47 6.59
N ASN A 27 0.73 -10.40 6.13
CA ASN A 27 1.17 -11.63 5.50
C ASN A 27 0.28 -11.92 4.30
N ILE A 28 0.82 -12.69 3.37
CA ILE A 28 0.07 -13.27 2.27
C ILE A 28 0.64 -14.65 1.98
N GLN A 29 -0.20 -15.66 1.88
CA GLN A 29 0.23 -16.94 1.32
C GLN A 29 0.05 -16.89 -0.20
N PRO A 30 1.12 -17.06 -1.00
CA PRO A 30 1.01 -17.11 -2.46
C PRO A 30 0.15 -18.30 -2.91
N GLU A 31 -0.77 -18.06 -3.84
CA GLU A 31 -1.49 -19.11 -4.55
C GLU A 31 -0.77 -19.51 -5.84
N SER A 32 -1.19 -20.62 -6.45
CA SER A 32 -0.66 -21.06 -7.73
C SER A 32 -0.80 -19.98 -8.81
N GLY A 33 0.29 -19.75 -9.55
CA GLY A 33 0.35 -18.74 -10.62
C GLY A 33 0.52 -17.30 -10.13
N GLU A 34 0.65 -17.06 -8.82
CA GLU A 34 0.92 -15.74 -8.26
C GLU A 34 2.42 -15.46 -8.16
N THR A 35 2.81 -14.25 -8.51
CA THR A 35 4.10 -13.66 -8.14
C THR A 35 3.85 -12.52 -7.18
N ILE A 36 4.42 -12.62 -5.99
CA ILE A 36 4.33 -11.60 -4.95
C ILE A 36 5.74 -11.22 -4.51
N LEU A 37 6.07 -9.94 -4.55
CA LEU A 37 7.37 -9.43 -4.14
C LEU A 37 7.19 -8.27 -3.17
N PHE A 38 7.93 -8.34 -2.07
CA PHE A 38 7.93 -7.35 -1.01
C PHE A 38 9.16 -6.47 -1.14
N PHE A 39 8.97 -5.15 -1.10
CA PHE A 39 10.04 -4.17 -1.12
C PHE A 39 9.92 -3.28 0.12
N SER A 40 10.86 -3.37 1.06
CA SER A 40 10.96 -2.45 2.20
C SER A 40 11.63 -1.18 1.71
N ILE A 41 10.83 -0.11 1.60
CA ILE A 41 11.22 1.11 0.87
C ILE A 41 11.55 2.29 1.76
N ASP A 42 11.19 2.24 3.05
CA ASP A 42 11.63 3.23 4.02
C ASP A 42 13.13 3.05 4.31
N ASP A 43 13.91 4.09 4.01
CA ASP A 43 15.36 4.12 4.19
C ASP A 43 15.78 4.23 5.67
N GLN A 44 14.85 4.52 6.57
CA GLN A 44 15.07 4.46 8.01
C GLN A 44 15.05 3.01 8.55
N VAL A 45 14.29 2.13 7.89
CA VAL A 45 14.15 0.71 8.27
C VAL A 45 15.11 -0.16 7.46
N ASN A 46 15.18 0.08 6.15
CA ASN A 46 16.08 -0.59 5.22
C ASN A 46 17.10 0.41 4.66
N THR A 47 18.21 0.58 5.36
CA THR A 47 19.28 1.53 4.97
C THR A 47 19.96 1.21 3.64
N GLN A 48 19.71 0.02 3.07
CA GLN A 48 20.21 -0.35 1.74
C GLN A 48 19.28 0.12 0.62
N CYS A 49 18.03 0.45 0.94
CA CYS A 49 17.05 0.90 -0.04
C CYS A 49 17.35 2.33 -0.50
N LYS A 50 17.53 2.51 -1.81
CA LYS A 50 17.81 3.81 -2.44
C LYS A 50 16.59 4.41 -3.15
N LEU A 51 15.41 3.81 -3.00
CA LEU A 51 14.22 4.23 -3.74
C LEU A 51 13.89 5.70 -3.48
N ARG A 52 13.91 6.15 -2.23
CA ARG A 52 13.62 7.54 -1.86
C ARG A 52 14.53 8.55 -2.56
N GLN A 53 15.82 8.23 -2.70
CA GLN A 53 16.78 9.02 -3.46
C GLN A 53 16.46 9.03 -4.96
N LEU A 54 16.16 7.86 -5.54
CA LEU A 54 15.82 7.72 -6.96
C LEU A 54 14.54 8.50 -7.32
N LEU A 55 13.56 8.52 -6.42
CA LEU A 55 12.32 9.27 -6.56
C LEU A 55 12.51 10.79 -6.35
N GLY A 56 13.69 11.23 -5.89
CA GLY A 56 13.98 12.64 -5.61
C GLY A 56 13.32 13.18 -4.33
N MET A 57 12.76 12.31 -3.49
CA MET A 57 11.98 12.71 -2.30
C MET A 57 12.85 13.24 -1.15
N ASN A 58 14.16 12.98 -1.16
CA ASN A 58 15.10 13.47 -0.14
C ASN A 58 15.16 15.00 -0.07
N LYS A 59 14.96 15.68 -1.21
CA LYS A 59 15.06 17.15 -1.31
C LYS A 59 13.90 17.86 -0.61
N GLU A 60 12.75 17.20 -0.49
CA GLU A 60 11.50 17.83 -0.05
C GLU A 60 11.08 17.39 1.36
N LYS A 61 11.93 16.62 2.06
CA LYS A 61 11.63 16.00 3.38
C LYS A 61 10.29 15.22 3.38
N ILE A 62 9.85 14.76 2.22
CA ILE A 62 8.61 13.99 2.08
C ILE A 62 8.86 12.59 2.66
N ARG A 63 7.90 12.12 3.44
CA ARG A 63 7.88 10.77 4.00
C ARG A 63 7.40 9.77 2.94
N ILE A 64 8.05 8.62 2.91
CA ILE A 64 7.66 7.47 2.10
C ILE A 64 6.81 6.52 2.95
N CYS A 65 6.03 5.64 2.33
CA CYS A 65 5.39 4.55 3.06
C CYS A 65 6.37 3.40 3.32
N ASP A 66 6.04 2.51 4.25
CA ASP A 66 6.96 1.46 4.72
C ASP A 66 7.34 0.43 3.65
N LEU A 67 6.33 -0.02 2.89
CA LEU A 67 6.46 -1.19 2.01
C LEU A 67 5.75 -0.96 0.67
N LEU A 68 6.37 -1.44 -0.40
CA LEU A 68 5.73 -1.64 -1.70
C LEU A 68 5.59 -3.14 -1.95
N VAL A 69 4.39 -3.57 -2.33
CA VAL A 69 4.11 -4.96 -2.70
C VAL A 69 3.73 -5.02 -4.17
N PHE A 70 4.52 -5.77 -4.94
CA PHE A 70 4.16 -6.13 -6.30
C PHE A 70 3.38 -7.44 -6.28
N TYR A 71 2.25 -7.46 -6.98
CA TYR A 71 1.46 -8.65 -7.21
C TYR A 71 1.22 -8.84 -8.71
N ALA A 72 1.40 -10.07 -9.18
CA ALA A 72 1.07 -10.47 -10.53
C ALA A 72 0.41 -11.84 -10.56
N LYS A 73 -0.65 -11.97 -11.36
CA LYS A 73 -1.29 -13.23 -11.72
C LYS A 73 -1.88 -13.04 -13.11
N GLU A 74 -1.58 -13.95 -14.04
CA GLU A 74 -2.02 -13.85 -15.45
C GLU A 74 -1.63 -12.51 -16.09
N ASP A 75 -2.61 -11.70 -16.52
CA ASP A 75 -2.43 -10.36 -17.10
C ASP A 75 -2.47 -9.23 -16.04
N ARG A 76 -2.96 -9.54 -14.84
CA ARG A 76 -3.13 -8.55 -13.78
C ARG A 76 -1.79 -8.21 -13.13
N ARG A 77 -1.48 -6.93 -13.05
CA ARG A 77 -0.33 -6.37 -12.35
C ARG A 77 -0.80 -5.34 -11.34
N ILE A 78 -0.37 -5.46 -10.10
CA ILE A 78 -0.70 -4.53 -9.01
C ILE A 78 0.60 -4.05 -8.37
N ILE A 79 0.64 -2.75 -8.08
CA ILE A 79 1.58 -2.17 -7.13
C ILE A 79 0.77 -1.63 -5.96
N CYS A 80 0.98 -2.22 -4.78
CA CYS A 80 0.31 -1.85 -3.56
C CYS A 80 1.27 -1.10 -2.65
N PHE A 81 0.92 0.14 -2.31
CA PHE A 81 1.64 0.98 -1.35
C PHE A 81 1.09 0.70 0.04
N VAL A 82 1.94 0.23 0.94
CA VAL A 82 1.54 -0.26 2.25
C VAL A 82 2.17 0.59 3.34
N GLU A 83 1.34 1.00 4.29
CA GLU A 83 1.75 1.70 5.50
C GLU A 83 1.25 0.93 6.73
N LEU A 84 2.14 0.66 7.67
CA LEU A 84 1.91 -0.07 8.92
C LEU A 84 2.24 0.85 10.10
N LYS A 85 1.22 1.25 10.85
CA LYS A 85 1.42 2.06 12.06
C LYS A 85 0.76 1.41 13.25
N ARG A 86 1.54 1.23 14.33
CA ARG A 86 0.95 0.80 15.61
C ARG A 86 0.12 1.90 16.23
N SER A 87 0.61 3.13 16.15
CA SER A 87 -0.07 4.31 16.65
C SER A 87 0.28 5.47 15.73
N GLY A 88 -0.69 6.33 15.44
CA GLY A 88 -0.42 7.45 14.55
C GLY A 88 -1.68 8.13 14.04
N LYS A 89 -1.47 9.16 13.23
CA LYS A 89 -2.55 9.88 12.57
C LYS A 89 -2.79 9.23 11.20
N LEU A 90 -4.04 8.84 10.94
CA LEU A 90 -4.45 8.33 9.62
C LEU A 90 -4.06 9.30 8.49
N GLY A 91 -4.09 10.61 8.75
CA GLY A 91 -3.63 11.63 7.80
C GLY A 91 -2.20 11.42 7.33
N ASP A 92 -1.25 11.21 8.25
CA ASP A 92 0.16 10.97 7.91
C ASP A 92 0.30 9.71 7.04
N ALA A 93 -0.40 8.63 7.39
CA ALA A 93 -0.37 7.38 6.64
C ALA A 93 -0.93 7.53 5.21
N VAL A 94 -2.05 8.26 5.08
CA VAL A 94 -2.67 8.61 3.79
C VAL A 94 -1.72 9.44 2.95
N GLU A 95 -1.06 10.43 3.53
CA GLU A 95 -0.06 11.24 2.83
C GLU A 95 1.14 10.40 2.38
N GLN A 96 1.64 9.50 3.22
CA GLN A 96 2.76 8.62 2.88
C GLN A 96 2.46 7.74 1.65
N VAL A 97 1.31 7.05 1.64
CA VAL A 97 0.97 6.18 0.49
C VAL A 97 0.67 7.00 -0.78
N ILE A 98 -0.01 8.15 -0.66
CA ILE A 98 -0.30 9.02 -1.81
C ILE A 98 0.97 9.63 -2.39
N ASN A 99 1.85 10.17 -1.54
CA ASN A 99 3.10 10.77 -1.97
C ASN A 99 4.00 9.72 -2.62
N THR A 100 4.14 8.55 -1.99
CA THR A 100 4.96 7.47 -2.56
C THR A 100 4.43 7.07 -3.94
N SER A 101 3.13 6.85 -4.08
CA SER A 101 2.50 6.54 -5.37
C SER A 101 2.73 7.62 -6.42
N LYS A 102 2.51 8.89 -6.06
CA LYS A 102 2.68 10.04 -6.95
C LYS A 102 4.12 10.15 -7.47
N TYR A 103 5.11 10.12 -6.58
CA TYR A 103 6.52 10.27 -6.99
C TYR A 103 7.00 9.04 -7.77
N PHE A 104 6.54 7.85 -7.39
CA PHE A 104 6.79 6.62 -8.13
C PHE A 104 6.25 6.71 -9.55
N GLN A 105 4.97 7.07 -9.74
CA GLN A 105 4.37 7.26 -11.06
C GLN A 105 5.08 8.34 -11.89
N GLN A 106 5.41 9.48 -11.29
CA GLN A 106 6.16 10.54 -11.98
C GLN A 106 7.53 10.06 -12.46
N PHE A 107 8.23 9.31 -11.62
CA PHE A 107 9.51 8.71 -11.97
C PHE A 107 9.35 7.73 -13.14
N LEU A 108 8.32 6.88 -13.13
CA LEU A 108 8.05 5.97 -14.26
C LEU A 108 7.70 6.71 -15.56
N ASN A 109 6.86 7.75 -15.48
CA ASN A 109 6.45 8.54 -16.65
C ASN A 109 7.63 9.28 -17.30
N LYS A 110 8.59 9.78 -16.50
CA LYS A 110 9.81 10.40 -17.00
C LYS A 110 10.72 9.40 -17.73
N ASN A 111 10.65 8.13 -17.35
CA ASN A 111 11.47 7.06 -17.89
C ASN A 111 10.64 6.20 -18.85
N LYS A 112 10.44 6.67 -20.08
CA LYS A 112 9.57 6.04 -21.11
C LYS A 112 9.76 4.52 -21.30
N TYR A 113 10.97 4.00 -21.10
CA TYR A 113 11.29 2.57 -21.20
C TYR A 113 10.74 1.71 -20.04
N LEU A 114 10.34 2.34 -18.93
CA LEU A 114 9.74 1.68 -17.78
C LEU A 114 8.22 1.68 -17.85
N ASN A 115 7.63 2.64 -18.58
CA ASN A 115 6.20 2.89 -18.67
C ASN A 115 5.42 1.87 -19.54
N GLN A 116 6.02 0.71 -19.82
CA GLN A 116 5.43 -0.31 -20.71
C GLN A 116 4.46 -1.27 -20.00
N SER A 117 4.21 -1.09 -18.70
CA SER A 117 3.37 -2.00 -17.92
C SER A 117 2.17 -1.24 -17.34
N ASN A 118 0.97 -1.51 -17.85
CA ASN A 118 -0.27 -1.12 -17.19
C ASN A 118 -0.38 -1.90 -15.87
N TYR A 119 -0.17 -1.22 -14.75
CA TYR A 119 -0.43 -1.78 -13.42
C TYR A 119 -1.53 -0.99 -12.73
N LEU A 120 -2.28 -1.69 -11.89
CA LEU A 120 -3.25 -1.09 -10.99
C LEU A 120 -2.54 -0.65 -9.71
N SER A 121 -2.65 0.62 -9.35
CA SER A 121 -2.17 1.13 -8.07
C SER A 121 -3.18 0.81 -6.97
N LYS A 122 -2.70 0.30 -5.83
CA LYS A 122 -3.51 0.10 -4.61
C LYS A 122 -2.83 0.69 -3.39
N ALA A 123 -3.60 0.99 -2.35
CA ALA A 123 -3.07 1.38 -1.04
C ALA A 123 -3.59 0.46 0.08
N PHE A 124 -2.74 0.10 1.03
CA PHE A 124 -3.16 -0.69 2.19
C PHE A 124 -2.57 -0.09 3.46
N ILE A 125 -3.42 0.49 4.29
CA ILE A 125 -3.02 1.13 5.53
C ILE A 125 -3.53 0.25 6.68
N ILE A 126 -2.60 -0.20 7.51
CA ILE A 126 -2.93 -0.74 8.83
C ILE A 126 -2.60 0.32 9.87
N LEU A 127 -3.63 0.74 10.62
CA LEU A 127 -3.49 1.63 11.76
C LEU A 127 -4.16 1.00 12.98
N GLU A 128 -3.45 0.87 14.11
CA GLU A 128 -4.13 0.60 15.39
C GLU A 128 -4.64 1.90 16.00
N GLY A 129 -5.93 1.93 16.33
CA GLY A 129 -6.55 3.08 16.98
C GLY A 129 -7.96 3.36 16.46
N SER A 130 -8.54 4.43 16.99
CA SER A 130 -9.86 4.90 16.58
C SER A 130 -9.79 5.64 15.25
N VAL A 131 -10.80 5.46 14.40
CA VAL A 131 -10.96 6.23 13.17
C VAL A 131 -11.19 7.72 13.53
N PRO A 132 -10.43 8.66 12.95
CA PRO A 132 -10.56 10.08 13.26
C PRO A 132 -11.84 10.70 12.69
N LYS A 133 -12.22 11.90 13.15
CA LYS A 133 -13.44 12.60 12.69
C LYS A 133 -13.36 13.01 11.22
N GLU A 134 -12.14 13.28 10.76
CA GLU A 134 -11.77 13.72 9.42
C GLU A 134 -11.72 12.56 8.40
N TYR A 135 -12.20 11.37 8.79
CA TYR A 135 -12.15 10.17 7.97
C TYR A 135 -12.69 10.34 6.54
N GLN A 136 -13.76 11.13 6.36
CA GLN A 136 -14.32 11.37 5.03
C GLN A 136 -13.33 12.10 4.12
N GLU A 137 -12.57 13.07 4.63
CA GLU A 137 -11.56 13.79 3.85
C GLU A 137 -10.44 12.84 3.40
N TYR A 138 -9.99 11.96 4.29
CA TYR A 138 -8.97 10.96 3.98
C TYR A 138 -9.47 9.94 2.94
N LYS A 139 -10.74 9.54 3.04
CA LYS A 139 -11.38 8.68 2.06
C LYS A 139 -11.42 9.34 0.68
N ASP A 140 -11.82 10.61 0.61
CA ASP A 140 -11.88 11.35 -0.65
C ASP A 140 -10.48 11.50 -1.28
N LYS A 141 -9.45 11.74 -0.46
CA LYS A 141 -8.04 11.75 -0.90
C LYS A 141 -7.60 10.42 -1.50
N LEU A 142 -7.94 9.30 -0.85
CA LEU A 142 -7.60 7.95 -1.34
C LEU A 142 -8.41 7.57 -2.59
N ASP A 143 -9.70 7.89 -2.64
CA ASP A 143 -10.56 7.70 -3.81
C ASP A 143 -9.98 8.43 -5.03
N ASN A 144 -9.50 9.68 -4.85
CA ASN A 144 -8.88 10.45 -5.91
C ASN A 144 -7.53 9.89 -6.37
N ALA A 145 -6.72 9.35 -5.45
CA ALA A 145 -5.38 8.87 -5.76
C ALA A 145 -5.33 7.45 -6.34
N PHE A 146 -6.22 6.56 -5.88
CA PHE A 146 -6.19 5.13 -6.22
C PHE A 146 -7.45 4.65 -6.95
N GLY A 147 -8.55 5.42 -6.87
CA GLY A 147 -9.86 4.98 -7.31
C GLY A 147 -10.61 4.18 -6.25
N LYS A 148 -11.94 4.14 -6.39
CA LYS A 148 -12.82 3.39 -5.49
C LYS A 148 -12.44 1.91 -5.46
N ASN A 149 -12.45 1.30 -4.27
CA ASN A 149 -12.10 -0.10 -4.01
C ASN A 149 -10.62 -0.49 -4.23
N ASN A 150 -9.74 0.49 -4.47
CA ASN A 150 -8.30 0.25 -4.59
C ASN A 150 -7.52 0.66 -3.35
N TYR A 151 -8.19 0.87 -2.22
CA TYR A 151 -7.54 1.08 -0.94
C TYR A 151 -8.26 0.36 0.20
N ASP A 152 -7.50 0.03 1.23
CA ASP A 152 -8.00 -0.33 2.55
C ASP A 152 -7.25 0.50 3.59
N HIS A 153 -7.95 0.98 4.61
CA HIS A 153 -7.35 1.71 5.74
C HIS A 153 -7.69 1.08 7.10
N ASN A 154 -8.42 -0.03 7.09
CA ASN A 154 -8.76 -0.85 8.23
C ASN A 154 -8.22 -2.26 8.00
N GLY A 155 -6.98 -2.37 7.51
CA GLY A 155 -6.38 -3.63 7.09
C GLY A 155 -6.28 -4.72 8.18
N ARG A 156 -6.65 -4.41 9.43
CA ARG A 156 -6.89 -5.40 10.49
C ARG A 156 -8.12 -6.29 10.24
N SER A 157 -9.17 -5.74 9.63
CA SER A 157 -10.40 -6.48 9.36
C SER A 157 -10.39 -7.22 8.02
N THR A 158 -9.39 -6.94 7.19
CA THR A 158 -9.33 -7.42 5.81
C THR A 158 -8.07 -8.22 5.62
N ASP A 159 -8.21 -9.45 5.12
CA ASP A 159 -7.07 -10.23 4.69
C ASP A 159 -6.34 -9.52 3.53
N PHE A 160 -5.04 -9.29 3.71
CA PHE A 160 -4.22 -8.56 2.74
C PHE A 160 -4.20 -9.25 1.36
N GLY A 161 -4.17 -10.58 1.35
CA GLY A 161 -4.26 -11.38 0.12
C GLY A 161 -5.58 -11.17 -0.61
N ASN A 162 -6.70 -11.26 0.11
CA ASN A 162 -8.03 -11.03 -0.45
C ASN A 162 -8.20 -9.61 -0.99
N PHE A 163 -7.62 -8.60 -0.32
CA PHE A 163 -7.60 -7.23 -0.82
C PHE A 163 -6.81 -7.09 -2.14
N LEU A 164 -5.61 -7.67 -2.21
CA LEU A 164 -4.79 -7.66 -3.42
C LEU A 164 -5.50 -8.37 -4.58
N ARG A 165 -6.05 -9.56 -4.31
CA ARG A 165 -6.80 -10.37 -5.28
C ARG A 165 -8.14 -9.74 -5.67
N GLY A 166 -8.69 -8.85 -4.83
CA GLY A 166 -10.05 -8.31 -5.04
C GLY A 166 -11.15 -9.34 -4.80
N THR A 167 -10.85 -10.41 -4.07
CA THR A 167 -11.78 -11.49 -3.69
C THR A 167 -12.45 -11.23 -2.34
N GLY A 168 -11.91 -10.31 -1.55
CA GLY A 168 -12.56 -9.80 -0.36
C GLY A 168 -13.68 -8.85 -0.75
N GLY A 169 -14.93 -9.25 -0.55
CA GLY A 169 -16.07 -8.35 -0.69
C GLY A 169 -15.82 -7.06 0.10
N ILE A 170 -16.16 -5.92 -0.51
CA ILE A 170 -16.14 -4.59 0.09
C ILE A 170 -16.61 -4.72 1.55
N PRO A 171 -15.87 -4.19 2.55
CA PRO A 171 -16.31 -4.22 3.94
C PRO A 171 -17.74 -3.70 3.95
N ARG A 172 -18.66 -4.55 4.42
CA ARG A 172 -20.08 -4.25 4.58
C ARG A 172 -20.19 -2.80 5.02
N GLU A 173 -20.86 -1.95 4.22
CA GLU A 173 -21.45 -0.74 4.78
C GLU A 173 -22.05 -1.16 6.11
N TYR A 174 -21.62 -0.51 7.19
CA TYR A 174 -22.07 -0.79 8.55
C TYR A 174 -23.60 -0.93 8.50
N LYS A 175 -24.11 -2.17 8.48
CA LYS A 175 -25.54 -2.42 8.69
C LYS A 175 -25.76 -1.96 10.11
N LYS A 176 -26.23 -0.71 10.29
CA LYS A 176 -26.69 -0.18 11.57
C LYS A 176 -27.57 -1.26 12.18
N GLY A 177 -27.05 -1.93 13.21
CA GLY A 177 -27.81 -2.89 13.96
C GLY A 177 -29.03 -2.18 14.49
N LYS A 178 -30.21 -2.51 13.97
CA LYS A 178 -31.47 -2.12 14.59
C LYS A 178 -31.43 -2.72 15.99
N ARG A 179 -31.20 -1.87 16.99
CA ARG A 179 -31.34 -2.20 18.41
C ARG A 179 -32.79 -2.66 18.58
N LYS A 180 -33.02 -3.97 18.74
CA LYS A 180 -34.33 -4.48 19.18
C LYS A 180 -34.58 -3.86 20.54
N LYS A 181 -35.58 -2.99 20.66
CA LYS A 181 -36.16 -2.66 21.95
C LYS A 181 -36.76 -3.95 22.49
N SER A 182 -36.18 -4.48 23.56
CA SER A 182 -36.84 -5.47 24.40
C SER A 182 -38.09 -4.80 25.00
N LYS A 183 -39.22 -5.49 24.89
CA LYS A 183 -40.47 -5.17 25.59
C LYS A 183 -40.29 -5.38 27.09
#